data_AF-A0A9W9T298-F1
#
_entry.id   AF-A0A9W9T298-F1
#
_cell.length_a   1.000
_cell.length_b   1.000
_cell.length_c   1.000
_cell.angle_alpha   90.00
_cell.angle_beta   90.00
_cell.angle_gamma   90.00
#
_symmetry.space_group_name_H-M   'P 1'
#
loop_
_entity.id
_entity.type
_entity.pdbx_description
1 polymer ?
#
loop_
_entity_poly.entity_id
_entity_poly.type
_entity_poly.pdbx_seq_one_letter_code
_entity_poly.pdbx_strand_id
1 'polypeptide(L)'
;MLLNPFRPCEGSLTFQEEYRGSYVPKVIKTEDGLQVVALDTPYVAVAGLDKLYFIDTRLDTETAKHVKEQIEKASVPKPEEYIAIDEILATAELKNYVTGETTFVFDPSYAKVLFAKGMNRHNPELKLPELEPAGDWLVTYDLQATVLSL
;
A
#
# COMPACT_ATOMS: atom_id res chain seq x y z
N MET A 1 -16.31 11.96 -11.03
CA MET A 1 -14.97 11.35 -11.16
C MET A 1 -14.59 10.84 -9.77
N LEU A 2 -14.19 9.56 -9.65
CA LEU A 2 -13.58 9.07 -8.41
C LEU A 2 -12.24 9.78 -8.27
N LEU A 3 -12.12 10.67 -7.28
CA LEU A 3 -10.84 11.28 -6.91
C LEU A 3 -9.94 10.19 -6.33
N ASN A 4 -8.66 10.20 -6.72
CA ASN A 4 -7.68 9.25 -6.19
C ASN A 4 -7.45 9.55 -4.70
N PRO A 5 -7.82 8.64 -3.77
CA PRO A 5 -7.62 8.88 -2.35
C PRO A 5 -6.13 8.96 -1.98
N PHE A 6 -5.23 8.42 -2.82
CA PHE A 6 -3.78 8.49 -2.62
C PHE A 6 -3.12 9.78 -3.15
N ARG A 7 -3.86 10.62 -3.88
CA ARG A 7 -3.37 11.92 -4.36
C ARG A 7 -4.49 12.98 -4.35
N PRO A 8 -4.90 13.47 -3.17
CA PRO A 8 -5.89 14.54 -3.09
C PRO A 8 -5.31 15.93 -3.42
N CYS A 9 -3.98 16.10 -3.39
CA CYS A 9 -3.35 17.42 -3.54
C CYS A 9 -2.76 17.64 -4.95
N GLU A 10 -3.35 18.53 -5.73
CA GLU A 10 -2.78 19.00 -7.00
C GLU A 10 -1.45 19.76 -6.76
N GLY A 11 -0.51 19.69 -7.71
CA GLY A 11 0.79 20.37 -7.64
C GLY A 11 2.01 19.43 -7.55
N SER A 12 3.19 20.01 -7.34
CA SER A 12 4.45 19.27 -7.23
C SER A 12 4.41 18.29 -6.05
N LEU A 13 5.01 17.11 -6.25
CA LEU A 13 5.09 16.09 -5.21
C LEU A 13 5.88 16.62 -4.00
N THR A 14 5.32 16.47 -2.81
CA THR A 14 6.01 16.79 -1.55
C THR A 14 6.08 15.54 -0.69
N PHE A 15 7.28 15.01 -0.50
CA PHE A 15 7.57 13.85 0.34
C PHE A 15 8.94 14.03 1.01
N GLN A 16 9.26 13.15 1.95
CA GLN A 16 10.55 13.14 2.66
C GLN A 16 11.67 12.62 1.73
N GLU A 17 12.29 13.52 0.97
CA GLU A 17 13.36 13.26 0.00
C GLU A 17 14.54 12.46 0.56
N GLU A 18 14.83 12.63 1.86
CA GLU A 18 15.94 11.97 2.57
C GLU A 18 15.89 10.42 2.51
N TYR A 19 14.74 9.85 2.14
CA TYR A 19 14.51 8.41 2.13
C TYR A 19 14.46 7.74 0.75
N ARG A 20 14.65 8.49 -0.35
CA ARG A 20 14.50 7.95 -1.72
C ARG A 20 15.76 7.38 -2.36
N GLY A 21 16.92 8.00 -2.16
CA GLY A 21 18.12 7.70 -2.97
C GLY A 21 19.17 6.88 -2.24
N SER A 22 19.68 7.41 -1.12
CA SER A 22 20.78 6.83 -0.35
C SER A 22 20.33 6.12 0.93
N TYR A 23 19.03 6.06 1.16
CA TYR A 23 18.50 5.46 2.38
C TYR A 23 18.55 3.95 2.29
N VAL A 24 19.21 3.36 3.28
CA VAL A 24 19.23 1.91 3.48
C VAL A 24 18.06 1.57 4.41
N PRO A 25 16.99 0.93 3.91
CA PRO A 25 15.86 0.58 4.75
C PRO A 25 16.28 -0.47 5.76
N LYS A 26 15.63 -0.44 6.94
CA LYS A 26 15.69 -1.58 7.84
C LYS A 26 14.97 -2.75 7.17
N VAL A 27 15.55 -3.94 7.29
CA VAL A 27 15.01 -5.16 6.71
C VAL A 27 14.87 -6.20 7.82
N ILE A 28 13.76 -6.94 7.80
CA ILE A 28 13.53 -8.10 8.67
C ILE A 28 13.39 -9.36 7.83
N LYS A 29 13.67 -10.51 8.43
CA LYS A 29 13.42 -11.82 7.82
C LYS A 29 12.04 -12.31 8.27
N THR A 30 11.14 -12.52 7.32
CA THR A 30 9.83 -13.13 7.48
C THR A 30 9.83 -14.54 6.89
N GLU A 31 8.72 -15.27 7.04
CA GLU A 31 8.55 -16.60 6.42
C GLU A 31 8.61 -16.51 4.88
N ASP A 32 8.16 -15.39 4.32
CA ASP A 32 8.13 -15.13 2.87
C ASP A 32 9.43 -14.52 2.32
N GLY A 33 10.43 -14.27 3.17
CA GLY A 33 11.74 -13.76 2.76
C GLY A 33 12.17 -12.50 3.49
N LEU A 34 12.93 -11.64 2.81
CA LEU A 34 13.33 -10.34 3.36
C LEU A 34 12.22 -9.32 3.12
N GLN A 35 11.91 -8.53 4.14
CA GLN A 35 10.89 -7.48 4.08
C GLN A 35 11.44 -6.15 4.60
N VAL A 36 11.19 -5.07 3.86
CA VAL A 36 11.47 -3.70 4.31
C VAL A 36 10.54 -3.29 5.45
N VAL A 37 11.10 -2.57 6.41
CA VAL A 37 10.36 -1.98 7.51
C VAL A 37 10.17 -0.49 7.21
N ALA A 38 8.92 -0.05 7.18
CA ALA A 38 8.62 1.36 7.07
C ALA A 38 9.16 2.11 8.29
N LEU A 39 9.56 3.36 8.05
CA LEU A 39 9.93 4.29 9.10
C LEU A 39 8.73 4.54 10.03
N ASP A 40 9.04 4.89 11.28
CA ASP A 40 8.04 5.30 12.27
C ASP A 40 7.57 6.74 12.00
N THR A 41 6.88 6.89 10.87
CA THR A 41 6.32 8.14 10.35
C THR A 41 5.01 7.82 9.65
N PRO A 42 4.00 8.70 9.69
CA PRO A 42 2.76 8.50 8.95
C PRO A 42 2.94 8.65 7.43
N TYR A 43 4.07 9.18 6.97
CA TYR A 43 4.29 9.56 5.56
C TYR A 43 5.02 8.50 4.72
N VAL A 44 5.33 7.33 5.29
CA VAL A 44 6.01 6.24 4.58
C VAL A 44 5.33 4.93 4.95
N ALA A 45 4.81 4.22 3.95
CA ALA A 45 4.08 2.96 4.10
C ALA A 45 4.87 1.81 3.48
N VAL A 46 4.81 0.62 4.08
CA VAL A 46 5.26 -0.61 3.40
C VAL A 46 4.27 -0.95 2.29
N ALA A 47 4.77 -1.03 1.05
CA ALA A 47 3.97 -1.30 -0.15
C ALA A 47 4.33 -2.63 -0.84
N GLY A 48 5.05 -3.48 -0.13
CA GLY A 48 5.47 -4.82 -0.56
C GLY A 48 6.71 -5.27 0.21
N LEU A 49 7.22 -6.45 -0.12
CA LEU A 49 8.42 -6.99 0.53
C LEU A 49 9.65 -6.07 0.37
N ASP A 50 9.81 -5.46 -0.80
CA ASP A 50 10.97 -4.65 -1.18
C ASP A 50 10.61 -3.18 -1.48
N LYS A 51 9.40 -2.74 -1.12
CA LYS A 51 8.84 -1.47 -1.59
C LYS A 51 8.35 -0.58 -0.47
N LEU A 52 8.70 0.70 -0.53
CA LEU A 52 8.11 1.75 0.30
C LEU A 52 7.32 2.73 -0.56
N TYR A 53 6.13 3.07 -0.10
CA TYR A 53 5.29 4.10 -0.68
C TYR A 53 5.37 5.38 0.16
N PHE A 54 5.70 6.48 -0.49
CA PHE A 54 5.77 7.81 0.09
C PHE A 54 4.41 8.48 -0.01
N ILE A 55 3.90 8.94 1.13
CA ILE A 55 2.63 9.64 1.23
C ILE A 55 2.91 11.14 1.27
N ASP A 56 2.03 11.91 0.63
CA ASP A 56 2.17 13.35 0.50
C ASP A 56 2.22 14.03 1.87
N THR A 57 3.29 14.78 2.15
CA THR A 57 3.49 15.47 3.42
C THR A 57 2.56 16.66 3.63
N ARG A 58 1.82 17.09 2.60
CA ARG A 58 0.76 18.11 2.72
C ARG A 58 -0.48 17.58 3.41
N LEU A 59 -0.64 16.26 3.49
CA LEU A 59 -1.72 15.65 4.27
C LEU A 59 -1.50 15.91 5.75
N ASP A 60 -2.60 16.20 6.44
CA ASP A 60 -2.58 16.16 7.90
C ASP A 60 -2.19 14.75 8.39
N THR A 61 -1.65 14.70 9.59
CA THR A 61 -1.09 13.48 10.17
C THR A 61 -2.11 12.34 10.26
N GLU A 62 -3.37 12.64 10.57
CA GLU A 62 -4.41 11.61 10.74
C GLU A 62 -4.80 11.02 9.38
N THR A 63 -4.97 11.88 8.36
CA THR A 63 -5.20 11.44 6.98
C THR A 63 -4.02 10.61 6.47
N ALA A 64 -2.79 11.02 6.72
CA ALA A 64 -1.60 10.27 6.29
C ALA A 64 -1.50 8.89 6.97
N LYS A 65 -1.77 8.79 8.28
CA LYS A 65 -1.84 7.51 9.00
C LYS A 65 -2.90 6.58 8.40
N HIS A 66 -4.07 7.13 8.09
CA HIS A 66 -5.16 6.36 7.51
C HIS A 66 -4.79 5.81 6.14
N VAL A 67 -4.21 6.66 5.27
CA VAL A 67 -3.68 6.23 3.96
C VAL A 67 -2.62 5.14 4.13
N LYS A 68 -1.68 5.32 5.07
CA LYS A 68 -0.62 4.35 5.38
C LYS A 68 -1.20 2.99 5.75
N GLU A 69 -2.19 2.96 6.64
CA GLU A 69 -2.81 1.70 7.06
C GLU A 69 -3.47 0.98 5.88
N GLN A 70 -4.24 1.68 5.04
CA GLN A 70 -4.89 1.08 3.87
C GLN A 70 -3.85 0.48 2.90
N ILE A 71 -2.71 1.14 2.69
CA ILE A 71 -1.63 0.64 1.82
C ILE A 71 -0.96 -0.59 2.43
N GLU A 72 -0.57 -0.52 3.70
CA GLU A 72 0.18 -1.59 4.37
C GLU A 72 -0.65 -2.87 4.46
N LYS A 73 -1.94 -2.75 4.82
CA LYS A 73 -2.88 -3.87 4.88
C LYS A 73 -3.11 -4.52 3.52
N ALA A 74 -3.13 -3.74 2.44
CA ALA A 74 -3.28 -4.29 1.10
C ALA A 74 -2.00 -4.94 0.55
N SER A 75 -0.83 -4.46 1.00
CA SER A 75 0.45 -4.82 0.38
C SER A 75 1.15 -5.97 1.10
N VAL A 76 1.06 -6.02 2.43
CA VAL A 76 1.69 -7.03 3.26
C VAL A 76 0.68 -7.53 4.30
N PRO A 77 -0.32 -8.32 3.87
CA PRO A 77 -1.20 -9.00 4.82
C PRO A 77 -0.39 -9.94 5.71
N LYS A 78 -0.89 -10.25 6.91
CA LYS A 78 -0.26 -11.28 7.75
C LYS A 78 -0.31 -12.63 7.03
N PRO A 79 0.58 -13.59 7.36
CA PRO A 79 0.57 -14.92 6.75
C PRO A 79 -0.80 -15.63 6.86
N GLU A 80 -1.55 -15.35 7.92
CA GLU A 80 -2.88 -15.91 8.17
C GLU A 80 -4.04 -15.18 7.49
N GLU A 81 -3.77 -14.07 6.79
CA GLU A 81 -4.78 -13.19 6.23
C GLU A 81 -4.82 -13.27 4.70
N TYR A 82 -6.01 -13.14 4.13
CA TYR A 82 -6.22 -12.99 2.70
C TYR A 82 -7.18 -11.84 2.41
N ILE A 83 -7.05 -11.25 1.23
CA ILE A 83 -7.92 -10.17 0.77
C ILE A 83 -9.16 -10.79 0.12
N ALA A 84 -10.32 -10.58 0.73
CA ALA A 84 -11.62 -10.92 0.20
C ALA A 84 -12.20 -9.70 -0.53
N ILE A 85 -12.46 -9.84 -1.83
CA ILE A 85 -12.99 -8.77 -2.68
C ILE A 85 -14.45 -9.06 -3.01
N ASP A 86 -15.32 -8.07 -2.82
CA ASP A 86 -16.68 -8.09 -3.36
C ASP A 86 -16.75 -7.16 -4.57
N GLU A 87 -16.91 -7.76 -5.74
CA GLU A 87 -16.87 -7.09 -7.05
C GLU A 87 -18.26 -6.58 -7.47
N ILE A 88 -19.30 -6.88 -6.71
CA ILE A 88 -20.64 -6.31 -6.91
C ILE A 88 -20.75 -5.00 -6.14
N LEU A 89 -20.25 -4.99 -4.90
CA LEU A 89 -20.24 -3.82 -4.04
C LEU A 89 -18.99 -2.94 -4.22
N ALA A 90 -17.98 -3.47 -4.92
CA ALA A 90 -16.67 -2.86 -5.08
C ALA A 90 -16.04 -2.51 -3.72
N THR A 91 -16.04 -3.49 -2.82
CA THR A 91 -15.45 -3.42 -1.47
C THR A 91 -14.40 -4.51 -1.31
N ALA A 92 -13.57 -4.39 -0.27
CA ALA A 92 -12.59 -5.40 0.09
C ALA A 92 -12.44 -5.49 1.61
N GLU A 93 -12.04 -6.66 2.09
CA GLU A 93 -11.79 -6.96 3.51
C GLU A 93 -10.54 -7.83 3.62
N LEU A 94 -9.82 -7.74 4.74
CA LEU A 94 -8.88 -8.79 5.15
C LEU A 94 -9.62 -9.78 6.05
N LYS A 95 -9.43 -11.07 5.76
CA LYS A 95 -9.99 -12.16 6.54
C LYS A 95 -8.90 -13.13 6.97
N ASN A 96 -9.00 -13.61 8.20
CA ASN A 96 -8.17 -14.72 8.66
C ASN A 96 -8.66 -16.01 7.98
N TYR A 97 -7.77 -16.76 7.32
CA TYR A 97 -8.18 -17.99 6.61
C TYR A 97 -8.50 -19.15 7.56
N VAL A 98 -8.02 -19.12 8.81
CA VAL A 98 -8.24 -20.16 9.83
C VAL A 98 -9.60 -19.96 10.50
N THR A 99 -9.91 -18.74 10.92
CA THR A 99 -11.14 -18.43 11.67
C THR A 99 -12.28 -17.94 10.78
N GLY A 100 -11.97 -17.41 9.59
CA GLY A 100 -12.93 -16.75 8.70
C GLY A 100 -13.33 -15.34 9.16
N GLU A 101 -12.77 -14.83 10.25
CA GLU A 101 -13.09 -13.51 10.80
C GLU A 101 -12.48 -12.37 9.97
N THR A 102 -13.24 -11.28 9.82
CA THR A 102 -12.74 -10.05 9.20
C THR A 102 -11.81 -9.33 10.18
N THR A 103 -10.55 -9.20 9.81
CA THR A 103 -9.52 -8.50 10.62
C THR A 103 -9.34 -7.05 10.21
N PHE A 104 -9.80 -6.67 9.02
CA PHE A 104 -9.77 -5.31 8.52
C PHE A 104 -10.82 -5.09 7.43
N VAL A 105 -11.45 -3.93 7.41
CA VAL A 105 -12.36 -3.51 6.33
C VAL A 105 -11.71 -2.35 5.61
N PHE A 106 -11.48 -2.49 4.30
CA PHE A 106 -10.93 -1.40 3.52
C PHE A 106 -11.99 -0.33 3.30
N ASP A 107 -11.56 0.92 3.35
CA ASP A 107 -12.43 2.02 2.97
C ASP A 107 -12.84 1.85 1.48
N PRO A 108 -14.13 1.97 1.13
CA PRO A 108 -14.58 1.69 -0.23
C PRO A 108 -13.88 2.50 -1.33
N SER A 109 -13.47 3.74 -1.03
CA SER A 109 -12.70 4.57 -1.97
C SER A 109 -11.30 3.99 -2.23
N TYR A 110 -10.64 3.49 -1.20
CA TYR A 110 -9.30 2.89 -1.28
C TYR A 110 -9.37 1.51 -1.93
N ALA A 111 -10.35 0.68 -1.56
CA ALA A 111 -10.55 -0.64 -2.14
C ALA A 111 -10.74 -0.58 -3.67
N LYS A 112 -11.57 0.36 -4.14
CA LYS A 112 -11.82 0.59 -5.57
C LYS A 112 -10.57 0.97 -6.36
N VAL A 113 -9.58 1.54 -5.69
CA VAL A 113 -8.35 2.01 -6.32
C VAL A 113 -7.26 0.94 -6.23
N LEU A 114 -7.05 0.36 -5.05
CA LEU A 114 -6.05 -0.69 -4.81
C LEU A 114 -6.34 -1.97 -5.60
N PHE A 115 -7.63 -2.32 -5.74
CA PHE A 115 -8.05 -3.58 -6.35
C PHE A 115 -8.76 -3.38 -7.70
N ALA A 116 -8.71 -2.16 -8.27
CA ALA A 116 -9.39 -1.79 -9.51
C ALA A 116 -9.21 -2.81 -10.63
N LYS A 117 -7.95 -3.21 -10.87
CA LYS A 117 -7.58 -4.16 -11.94
C LYS A 117 -8.19 -5.54 -11.73
N GLY A 118 -8.22 -6.03 -10.49
CA GLY A 118 -8.85 -7.30 -10.15
C GLY A 118 -10.36 -7.22 -10.33
N MET A 119 -10.98 -6.22 -9.69
CA MET A 119 -12.41 -5.98 -9.76
C MET A 119 -12.91 -5.80 -11.19
N ASN A 120 -12.22 -5.02 -12.04
CA ASN A 120 -12.58 -4.84 -13.44
C ASN A 120 -12.42 -6.11 -14.27
N ARG A 121 -11.41 -6.94 -13.97
CA ARG A 121 -11.19 -8.21 -14.68
C ARG A 121 -12.37 -9.16 -14.50
N HIS A 122 -12.93 -9.22 -13.31
CA HIS A 122 -14.03 -10.13 -12.98
C HIS A 122 -15.42 -9.51 -13.16
N ASN A 123 -15.54 -8.18 -12.96
CA ASN A 123 -16.74 -7.40 -13.25
C ASN A 123 -16.41 -6.16 -14.11
N PRO A 124 -16.35 -6.31 -15.45
CA PRO A 124 -16.02 -5.22 -16.37
C PRO A 124 -17.01 -4.05 -16.36
N GLU A 125 -18.22 -4.23 -15.84
CA GLU A 125 -19.24 -3.17 -15.77
C GLU A 125 -18.89 -2.08 -14.75
N LEU A 126 -18.07 -2.41 -13.74
CA LEU A 126 -17.63 -1.46 -12.71
C LEU A 126 -16.84 -0.28 -13.29
N LYS A 127 -16.03 -0.53 -14.33
CA LYS A 127 -15.20 0.46 -15.03
C LYS A 127 -14.40 1.34 -14.05
N LEU A 128 -13.83 0.73 -13.02
CA LEU A 128 -13.02 1.44 -12.04
C LEU A 128 -11.77 2.00 -12.72
N PRO A 129 -11.31 3.20 -12.32
CA PRO A 129 -10.05 3.73 -12.83
C PRO A 129 -8.89 2.86 -12.35
N GLU A 130 -8.21 2.18 -13.28
CA GLU A 130 -6.96 1.49 -12.98
C GLU A 130 -5.85 2.54 -12.89
N LEU A 131 -5.13 2.55 -11.77
CA LEU A 131 -4.01 3.46 -11.60
C LEU A 131 -2.83 3.01 -12.44
N GLU A 132 -2.21 3.99 -13.09
CA GLU A 132 -0.83 3.88 -13.55
C GLU A 132 0.10 3.56 -12.37
N PRO A 133 1.28 2.98 -12.63
CA PRO A 133 2.27 2.71 -11.58
C PRO A 133 2.46 3.95 -10.71
N ALA A 134 2.62 3.75 -9.40
CA ALA A 134 2.79 4.82 -8.42
C ALA A 134 3.93 5.82 -8.74
N GLY A 135 4.79 5.44 -9.70
CA GLY A 135 5.80 6.29 -10.30
C GLY A 135 6.78 6.70 -9.24
N ASP A 136 7.00 8.00 -9.12
CA ASP A 136 7.86 8.57 -8.09
C ASP A 136 7.49 8.08 -6.68
N TRP A 137 6.22 8.01 -6.31
CA TRP A 137 5.84 7.73 -4.91
C TRP A 137 6.21 6.33 -4.42
N LEU A 138 6.64 5.42 -5.28
CA LEU A 138 7.01 4.06 -4.90
C LEU A 138 8.49 3.83 -5.18
N VAL A 139 9.24 3.53 -4.12
CA VAL A 139 10.66 3.18 -4.23
C VAL A 139 10.80 1.68 -3.99
N THR A 140 11.54 1.01 -4.88
CA THR A 140 11.89 -0.40 -4.78
C THR A 140 13.37 -0.50 -4.37
N TYR A 141 13.65 -1.29 -3.34
CA TYR A 141 14.99 -1.44 -2.76
C TYR A 141 15.59 -2.80 -3.14
N ASP A 142 16.89 -2.82 -3.42
CA ASP A 142 17.64 -4.06 -3.56
C ASP A 142 17.99 -4.63 -2.17
N LEU A 143 17.21 -5.62 -1.74
CA LEU A 143 17.40 -6.26 -0.43
C LEU A 143 18.65 -7.15 -0.38
N GLN A 144 19.18 -7.62 -1.51
CA GLN A 144 20.41 -8.44 -1.52
C GLN A 144 21.65 -7.59 -1.25
N ALA A 145 21.71 -6.38 -1.80
CA ALA A 145 22.78 -5.42 -1.54
C ALA A 145 22.83 -5.00 -0.05
N THR A 146 21.67 -4.95 0.61
CA THR A 146 21.52 -4.51 2.01
C THR A 146 22.06 -5.53 3.02
N VAL A 147 22.01 -6.83 2.71
CA VAL A 147 22.53 -7.89 3.60
C VAL A 147 24.05 -8.01 3.53
N LEU A 148 24.69 -7.59 2.44
CA LEU A 148 26.15 -7.62 2.26
C LEU A 148 26.90 -6.49 2.98
N SER A 149 26.17 -5.56 3.61
CA SER A 149 26.72 -4.39 4.29
C SER A 149 26.54 -4.41 5.82
N LEU A 150 26.04 -5.53 6.36
CA LEU A 150 26.01 -5.88 7.79
C LEU A 150 27.12 -6.89 8.12
#